data_AF-A0A7W3J292-F1
#
_entry.id   AF-A0A7W3J292-F1
#
_cell.length_a   1.000
_cell.length_b   1.000
_cell.length_c   1.000
_cell.angle_alpha   90.00
_cell.angle_beta   90.00
_cell.angle_gamma   90.00
#
_symmetry.space_group_name_H-M   'P 1'
#
loop_
_entity.id
_entity.type
_entity.pdbx_description
1 polymer ?
#
loop_
_entity_poly.entity_id
_entity_poly.type
_entity_poly.pdbx_seq_one_letter_code
_entity_poly.pdbx_strand_id
1 'polypeptide(L)' 'MVEKNPEKGPESKSETDWQRRRRLAAVFGDVLPDTTSDEREPGSRESGEERGEAWLKAQVPPHHG' A
#
# COMPACT_ATOMS: atom_id res chain seq x y z
N MET A 1 -2.53 43.26 28.07
CA MET A 1 -2.48 42.31 26.95
C MET A 1 -2.11 40.96 27.55
N VAL A 2 -3.03 39.99 27.57
CA VAL A 2 -2.73 38.64 28.09
C VAL A 2 -2.11 37.85 26.96
N GLU A 3 -0.82 37.55 27.08
CA GLU A 3 -0.13 36.64 26.17
C GLU A 3 -0.71 35.23 26.37
N LYS A 4 -1.36 34.69 25.35
CA LYS A 4 -1.80 33.30 25.36
C LYS A 4 -0.56 32.41 25.25
N ASN A 5 -0.17 31.81 26.36
CA ASN A 5 0.79 30.73 26.40
C ASN A 5 0.16 29.50 25.69
N PRO A 6 0.74 28.95 24.61
CA PRO A 6 0.21 27.73 24.02
C PRO A 6 0.56 26.57 24.96
N GLU A 7 -0.43 26.10 25.71
CA GLU A 7 -0.37 24.85 26.46
C GLU A 7 0.13 23.75 25.52
N LYS A 8 1.39 23.32 25.71
CA LYS A 8 1.89 22.10 25.12
C LYS A 8 1.13 20.95 25.77
N GLY A 9 0.23 20.33 25.00
CA GLY A 9 -0.43 19.08 25.39
C GLY A 9 0.59 18.01 25.81
N PRO A 10 0.15 17.01 26.59
CA PRO A 10 1.02 16.14 27.35
C PRO A 10 2.03 15.44 26.45
N GLU A 11 3.31 15.77 26.66
CA GLU A 11 4.54 15.05 26.28
C GLU A 11 4.29 13.82 25.39
N SER A 12 3.84 14.00 24.14
CA SER A 12 3.76 12.89 23.20
C SER A 12 5.21 12.54 22.93
N LYS A 13 5.68 11.39 23.45
CA LYS A 13 6.99 10.82 23.09
C LYS A 13 7.14 11.01 21.59
N SER A 14 8.08 11.86 21.18
CA SER A 14 8.20 12.29 19.80
C SER A 14 8.36 11.04 18.93
N GLU A 15 7.32 10.72 18.15
CA GLU A 15 7.35 9.58 17.23
C GLU A 15 8.57 9.76 16.31
N THR A 16 9.33 8.69 16.10
CA THR A 16 10.34 8.69 15.04
C THR A 16 9.65 8.78 13.69
N ASP A 17 10.35 9.25 12.66
CA ASP A 17 9.74 9.40 11.33
C ASP A 17 9.22 8.07 10.77
N TRP A 18 9.87 6.95 11.10
CA TRP A 18 9.37 5.61 10.75
C TRP A 18 8.05 5.27 11.44
N GLN A 19 7.91 5.58 12.74
CA GLN A 19 6.67 5.34 13.49
C GLN A 19 5.52 6.18 12.91
N ARG A 20 5.79 7.45 12.59
CA ARG A 20 4.82 8.35 11.96
C ARG A 20 4.36 7.82 10.59
N ARG A 21 5.30 7.41 9.72
CA ARG A 21 5.00 6.85 8.39
C ARG A 21 4.14 5.59 8.50
N ARG A 22 4.48 4.68 9.43
CA ARG A 22 3.70 3.45 9.66
C ARG A 22 2.27 3.73 10.15
N ARG A 23 2.10 4.69 11.07
CA ARG A 23 0.77 5.07 11.59
C ARG A 23 -0.10 5.67 10.48
N LEU A 24 0.47 6.50 9.61
CA LEU A 24 -0.24 7.05 8.47
C LEU A 24 -0.59 5.96 7.45
N ALA A 25 0.34 5.06 7.13
CA ALA A 25 0.09 3.97 6.18
C ALA A 25 -1.00 2.98 6.66
N ALA A 26 -1.17 2.81 7.97
CA ALA A 26 -2.26 1.99 8.51
C ALA A 26 -3.67 2.54 8.20
N VAL A 27 -3.80 3.85 7.98
CA VAL A 27 -5.07 4.51 7.67
C VAL A 27 -5.20 4.79 6.17
N PHE A 28 -4.11 5.30 5.57
CA PHE A 28 -4.11 5.81 4.20
C PHE A 28 -3.51 4.85 3.18
N GLY A 29 -2.89 3.75 3.62
CA GLY A 29 -2.06 2.89 2.79
C GLY A 29 -0.68 3.48 2.53
N ASP A 30 0.18 2.70 1.88
CA ASP A 30 1.45 3.21 1.36
C ASP A 30 1.20 4.20 0.21
N VAL A 31 2.15 5.12 0.00
CA VAL A 31 2.14 5.98 -1.18
C VAL A 31 2.23 5.09 -2.42
N LEU A 32 1.37 5.34 -3.40
CA LEU A 32 1.41 4.63 -4.67
C LEU A 32 2.81 4.76 -5.29
N PRO A 33 3.34 3.68 -5.91
CA PRO A 33 4.61 3.76 -6.61
C PRO A 33 4.55 4.82 -7.72
N ASP A 34 5.69 5.46 -8.00
CA ASP A 34 5.83 6.45 -9.07
C ASP A 34 5.50 5.87 -10.45
N THR A 35 5.59 4.55 -10.60
CA THR A 35 5.30 3.83 -11.84
C THR A 35 4.09 2.92 -11.70
N THR A 36 3.33 2.82 -12.77
CA THR A 36 2.16 1.94 -12.85
C THR A 36 2.57 0.49 -13.07
N SER A 37 1.61 -0.43 -13.16
CA SER A 37 1.91 -1.86 -13.36
C SER A 37 2.44 -2.18 -14.75
N ASP A 38 2.01 -1.41 -15.75
CA ASP A 38 2.37 -1.55 -17.16
C ASP A 38 3.77 -0.98 -17.48
N GLU A 39 4.25 -0.01 -16.69
CA GLU A 39 5.59 0.57 -16.84
C GLU A 39 6.69 -0.29 -16.20
N ARG A 40 6.33 -1.27 -15.37
CA ARG A 40 7.28 -2.16 -14.68
C ARG A 40 7.61 -3.37 -15.54
N GLU A 41 8.87 -3.81 -15.50
CA GLU A 41 9.30 -5.00 -16.22
C GLU A 41 8.54 -6.25 -15.75
N PRO A 42 7.86 -6.99 -16.67
CA PRO A 42 6.94 -8.07 -16.32
C PRO A 42 7.57 -9.21 -15.50
N GLY A 43 8.90 -9.40 -15.57
CA GLY A 43 9.61 -10.48 -14.90
C GLY A 43 9.81 -10.34 -13.39
N SER A 44 9.48 -9.20 -12.76
CA SER A 44 9.64 -9.03 -11.30
C SER A 44 8.52 -9.68 -10.46
N ARG A 45 7.58 -10.41 -11.09
CA ARG A 45 6.47 -11.11 -10.43
C ARG A 45 6.66 -12.63 -10.52
N GLU A 46 7.60 -13.19 -9.74
CA GLU A 46 7.92 -14.63 -9.66
C GLU A 46 6.74 -15.58 -9.25
N SER A 47 5.49 -15.12 -9.22
CA SER A 47 4.33 -15.99 -8.88
C SER A 47 2.98 -15.57 -9.47
N GLY A 48 2.94 -14.50 -10.28
CA GLY A 48 1.68 -13.96 -10.80
C GLY A 48 1.14 -14.70 -12.03
N GLU A 49 2.04 -15.07 -12.93
CA GLU A 49 1.68 -15.57 -14.27
C GLU A 49 1.08 -16.98 -14.21
N GLU A 50 1.68 -17.89 -13.42
CA GLU A 50 1.17 -19.25 -13.24
C GLU A 50 -0.21 -19.31 -12.56
N ARG A 51 -0.46 -18.41 -11.58
CA ARG A 51 -1.76 -18.27 -10.93
C ARG A 51 -2.83 -17.71 -11.85
N GLY A 52 -2.45 -16.78 -12.75
CA GLY A 52 -3.35 -16.20 -13.75
C GLY A 52 -3.84 -17.24 -14.74
N GLU A 53 -2.93 -18.05 -15.29
CA GLU A 53 -3.29 -19.10 -16.24
C GLU A 53 -4.17 -20.19 -15.62
N ALA A 54 -3.89 -20.61 -14.39
CA ALA A 54 -4.69 -21.61 -13.70
C ALA A 54 -6.14 -21.12 -13.48
N TRP A 55 -6.30 -19.84 -13.12
CA TRP A 55 -7.62 -19.23 -12.97
C TRP A 55 -8.37 -19.14 -14.31
N LEU A 56 -7.70 -18.69 -15.38
CA LEU A 56 -8.27 -18.62 -16.74
C LEU A 56 -8.77 -19.99 -17.24
N LYS A 57 -7.96 -21.04 -17.05
CA LYS A 57 -8.33 -22.42 -17.44
C LYS A 57 -9.54 -22.94 -16.66
N ALA A 58 -9.71 -22.51 -15.41
CA ALA A 58 -10.86 -22.87 -14.58
C ALA A 58 -12.17 -22.14 -14.98
N GLN A 59 -12.10 -21.08 -15.79
CA GLN A 59 -13.28 -20.35 -16.27
C GLN A 59 -13.83 -20.89 -17.60
N VAL A 60 -13.24 -21.93 -18.19
CA VAL A 60 -13.72 -22.50 -19.46
C VAL A 60 -15.07 -23.20 -19.23
N PRO A 61 -16.16 -22.77 -19.90
CA PRO A 61 -17.45 -23.42 -19.77
C PRO A 61 -17.41 -24.89 -20.26
N PRO A 62 -18.16 -25.81 -19.63
CA PRO A 62 -18.07 -27.26 -19.90
C PRO A 62 -18.53 -27.69 -21.29
N HIS A 63 -19.10 -26.80 -22.10
CA HIS A 63 -19.54 -27.05 -23.46
C HIS A 63 -18.60 -26.44 -24.52
N HIS A 64 -17.39 -26.03 -24.14
CA HIS A 64 -16.37 -25.62 -25.10
C HIS A 64 -15.70 -26.86 -25.71
N GLY A 65 -16.28 -27.34 -26.80
CA GLY A 65 -15.75 -28.33 -27.73
C GLY A 65 -16.16 -27.94 -29.13
#